data_AF-A0A1Q5XTT1-F1
#
_entry.id   AF-A0A1Q5XTT1-F1
#
_cell.length_a   1.000
_cell.length_b   1.000
_cell.length_c   1.000
_cell.angle_alpha   90.00
_cell.angle_beta   90.00
_cell.angle_gamma   90.00
#
_symmetry.space_group_name_H-M   'P 1'
#
loop_
_entity.id
_entity.type
_entity.pdbx_description
1 polymer ?
#
loop_
_entity_poly.entity_id
_entity_poly.type
_entity_poly.pdbx_seq_one_letter_code
_entity_poly.pdbx_strand_id
1 'polypeptide(L)' 'MGDCRYPDCKAAALQTWALVPLCAEHRELIREETERYYNQQKMPYHDRKHFMQIMPLIPWSRKE' A
#
# COMPACT_ATOMS: atom_id res chain seq x y z
N MET A 1 -14.10 9.11 -7.24
CA MET A 1 -12.94 8.57 -6.49
C MET A 1 -13.10 9.04 -5.05
N GLY A 2 -13.04 8.13 -4.07
CA GLY A 2 -13.28 8.45 -2.65
C GLY A 2 -12.01 8.92 -1.94
N ASP A 3 -12.00 8.84 -0.61
CA ASP A 3 -10.84 9.17 0.22
C ASP A 3 -9.75 8.10 0.15
N CYS A 4 -8.51 8.52 0.43
CA CYS A 4 -7.38 7.62 0.64
C CYS A 4 -7.70 6.62 1.75
N ARG A 5 -7.50 5.34 1.48
CA ARG A 5 -7.73 4.26 2.44
C ARG A 5 -6.53 3.96 3.33
N TYR A 6 -5.42 4.67 3.14
CA TYR A 6 -4.27 4.55 4.03
C TYR A 6 -4.66 5.03 5.45
N PRO A 7 -4.25 4.33 6.52
CA PRO A 7 -4.60 4.72 7.88
C PRO A 7 -4.14 6.14 8.20
N ASP A 8 -5.01 6.88 8.88
CA ASP A 8 -4.80 8.30 9.25
C ASP A 8 -4.69 9.29 8.07
N CYS A 9 -4.95 8.85 6.83
CA CYS A 9 -4.94 9.73 5.67
C CYS A 9 -6.33 10.26 5.34
N LYS A 10 -6.46 11.59 5.18
CA LYS A 10 -7.69 12.27 4.74
C LYS A 10 -7.58 12.88 3.34
N ALA A 11 -6.49 12.58 2.62
CA ALA A 11 -6.31 13.08 1.27
C ALA A 11 -7.27 12.38 0.29
N ALA A 12 -7.59 13.05 -0.82
CA ALA A 12 -8.36 12.43 -1.89
C ALA A 12 -7.57 11.26 -2.49
N ALA A 13 -8.24 10.12 -2.73
CA ALA A 13 -7.63 9.05 -3.49
C ALA A 13 -7.52 9.45 -4.96
N LEU A 14 -6.29 9.51 -5.45
CA LEU A 14 -6.00 9.84 -6.84
C LEU A 14 -5.72 8.58 -7.66
N GLN A 15 -5.24 7.53 -7.00
CA GLN A 15 -4.75 6.32 -7.65
C GLN A 15 -5.13 5.09 -6.82
N THR A 16 -4.85 3.90 -7.34
CA THR A 16 -5.12 2.64 -6.65
C THR A 16 -3.84 1.81 -6.54
N TRP A 17 -3.73 1.05 -5.45
CA TRP A 17 -2.70 0.03 -5.25
C TRP A 17 -3.37 -1.27 -4.82
N ALA A 18 -3.22 -2.35 -5.58
CA ALA A 18 -3.86 -3.64 -5.30
C ALA A 18 -5.38 -3.51 -5.01
N LEU A 19 -6.08 -2.67 -5.78
CA LEU A 19 -7.52 -2.34 -5.62
C LEU A 19 -7.86 -1.49 -4.38
N VAL A 20 -6.86 -1.03 -3.61
CA VAL A 20 -7.04 -0.07 -2.51
C VAL A 20 -6.86 1.35 -3.05
N PRO A 21 -7.85 2.24 -2.94
CA PRO A 21 -7.70 3.64 -3.34
C PRO A 21 -6.79 4.41 -2.38
N LEU A 22 -5.78 5.09 -2.93
CA LEU A 22 -4.73 5.82 -2.21
C LEU A 22 -4.47 7.19 -2.83
N CYS A 23 -3.96 8.12 -2.04
CA CYS A 23 -3.38 9.35 -2.59
C CYS A 23 -2.03 9.07 -3.27
N ALA A 24 -1.52 10.05 -4.03
CA ALA A 24 -0.25 9.91 -4.75
C ALA A 24 0.92 9.55 -3.82
N GLU A 25 1.04 10.25 -2.69
CA GLU A 25 2.11 10.07 -1.70
C GLU A 25 2.16 8.63 -1.16
N HIS A 26 1.06 8.11 -0.61
CA HIS A 26 1.03 6.76 -0.06
C HIS A 26 1.27 5.69 -1.11
N ARG A 27 0.81 5.90 -2.34
CA ARG A 27 1.10 4.98 -3.43
C ARG A 27 2.60 4.97 -3.77
N GLU A 28 3.26 6.12 -3.78
CA GLU A 28 4.71 6.18 -4.01
C GLU A 28 5.50 5.49 -2.90
N LEU A 29 5.14 5.70 -1.63
CA LEU A 29 5.77 5.00 -0.50
C LEU A 29 5.66 3.47 -0.63
N ILE A 30 4.47 2.95 -0.94
CA ILE A 30 4.27 1.51 -1.13
C ILE A 30 5.00 1.01 -2.38
N ARG A 31 5.08 1.83 -3.44
CA ARG A 31 5.85 1.51 -4.65
C ARG A 31 7.33 1.39 -4.35
N GLU A 32 7.92 2.35 -3.66
CA GLU A 32 9.32 2.32 -3.26
C GLU A 32 9.61 1.11 -2.36
N GLU A 33 8.76 0.85 -1.38
CA GLU A 33 8.90 -0.31 -0.49
C GLU A 33 8.80 -1.63 -1.26
N THR A 34 7.87 -1.70 -2.21
CA THR A 34 7.70 -2.88 -3.07
C THR A 34 8.88 -3.03 -4.03
N GLU A 35 9.41 -1.94 -4.58
CA GLU A 35 10.60 -1.95 -5.41
C GLU A 35 11.80 -2.43 -4.61
N ARG A 36 12.01 -1.94 -3.39
CA ARG A 36 13.06 -2.42 -2.48
C ARG A 36 12.88 -3.90 -2.12
N TYR A 37 11.65 -4.36 -1.91
CA TYR A 37 11.37 -5.79 -1.67
C TYR A 37 11.75 -6.68 -2.85
N TYR A 38 11.49 -6.23 -4.09
CA TYR A 38 11.77 -7.01 -5.29
C TYR A 38 13.21 -6.83 -5.82
N ASN A 39 13.84 -5.67 -5.63
CA ASN A 39 15.22 -5.40 -6.04
C ASN A 39 16.17 -5.69 -4.88
N GLN A 40 17.01 -6.73 -5.00
CA GLN A 40 18.27 -7.12 -4.31
C GLN A 40 18.58 -6.67 -2.84
N GLN A 41 18.06 -5.54 -2.36
CA GLN A 41 17.82 -5.24 -0.95
C GLN A 41 16.84 -6.27 -0.40
N LYS A 42 17.33 -7.26 0.36
CA LYS A 42 16.51 -8.29 0.99
C LYS A 42 15.62 -7.71 2.10
N MET A 43 14.68 -6.83 1.76
CA MET A 43 13.68 -6.35 2.70
C MET A 43 12.76 -7.53 2.99
N PRO A 44 12.69 -8.02 4.24
CA PRO A 44 11.81 -9.14 4.53
C PRO A 44 10.34 -8.69 4.46
N TYR A 45 9.44 -9.63 4.16
CA TYR A 45 8.01 -9.34 3.99
C TYR A 45 7.39 -8.60 5.18
N HIS A 46 7.82 -8.92 6.40
CA HIS A 46 7.36 -8.28 7.63
C HIS A 46 7.85 -6.84 7.83
N ASP A 47 8.91 -6.43 7.13
CA ASP A 47 9.43 -5.06 7.19
C ASP A 47 8.66 -4.10 6.27
N ARG A 48 7.79 -4.63 5.41
CA ARG A 48 6.97 -3.85 4.47
C ARG A 48 5.86 -3.08 5.20
N LYS A 49 6.24 -2.08 6.00
CA LYS A 49 5.34 -1.31 6.88
C LYS A 49 4.17 -0.74 6.10
N HIS A 50 4.41 -0.06 4.98
CA HIS A 50 3.34 0.59 4.23
C HIS A 50 2.40 -0.42 3.58
N PHE A 51 2.95 -1.50 3.00
CA PHE A 51 2.15 -2.58 2.44
C PHE A 51 1.33 -3.29 3.52
N MET A 52 1.90 -3.57 4.69
CA MET A 52 1.21 -4.21 5.82
C MET A 52 0.01 -3.39 6.31
N GLN A 53 0.10 -2.06 6.29
CA GLN A 53 -1.02 -1.18 6.68
C GLN A 53 -2.22 -1.30 5.72
N ILE A 54 -1.97 -1.47 4.41
CA ILE A 54 -3.04 -1.58 3.41
C ILE A 54 -3.46 -3.02 3.12
N MET A 55 -2.63 -4.00 3.45
CA MET A 55 -2.88 -5.44 3.26
C MET A 55 -4.29 -5.89 3.73
N PRO A 56 -4.79 -5.53 4.92
CA PRO A 56 -6.14 -5.94 5.35
C PRO A 56 -7.28 -5.29 4.55
N LEU A 57 -6.98 -4.24 3.78
CA LEU A 57 -7.94 -3.52 2.93
C LEU A 57 -7.96 -4.09 1.50
N ILE A 58 -6.95 -4.88 1.14
CA ILE A 58 -6.86 -5.54 -0.15
C ILE A 58 -7.88 -6.69 -0.21
N PRO A 59 -8.84 -6.67 -1.16
CA PRO A 59 -9.96 -7.61 -1.17
C PRO A 59 -9.53 -9.07 -1.31
N TRP A 60 -8.50 -9.36 -2.11
CA TRP A 60 -7.98 -10.72 -2.30
C TRP A 60 -7.03 -11.18 -1.18
N SER A 61 -6.62 -10.29 -0.28
CA SER A 61 -5.75 -10.65 0.85
C SER A 61 -6.52 -11.24 2.03
N ARG A 62 -7.85 -11.08 2.07
CA ARG A 62 -8.71 -11.75 3.03
C ARG A 62 -8.93 -13.17 2.51
N LYS A 63 -8.13 -14.13 2.98
CA LYS A 63 -8.51 -15.54 2.91
C LYS A 63 -9.75 -15.71 3.79
N GLU A 64 -10.88 -16.03 3.16
CA GLU A 64 -12.05 -16.60 3.85
C GLU A 64 -11.68 -17.92 4.53
#